data_AF-M2X7V2-F1
#
_entry.id   AF-M2X7V2-F1
#
_cell.length_a   1.000
_cell.length_b   1.000
_cell.length_c   1.000
_cell.angle_alpha   90.00
_cell.angle_beta   90.00
_cell.angle_gamma   90.00
#
_symmetry.space_group_name_H-M   'P 1'
#
loop_
_entity.id
_entity.type
_entity.pdbx_description
1 polymer ?
#
loop_
_entity_poly.entity_id
_entity_poly.type
_entity_poly.pdbx_seq_one_letter_code
_entity_poly.pdbx_strand_id
1 'polypeptide(L)'
;MKGEVSSTYSSEICAICWDFPAQVELKPCCHKVICRKCICLLDDKKCPICRVEILEVHIRLHDSALSTEWFDEKLNSMYKHDCNSMYAEDLKEPENLQLLSSDDAQITFQKRSDSLYSTEACIFSLDSIIKSRRANEELVKRQVYQIVLTGSEGLDTQSLVSELKKLFPIKHNLKMLQHSSSSLYDNLQANVNKGNIYALQGKGSFTEMKFEYLVDTRQSLEFYLPNMQVGSFPVNLRQLSIWELLCVLRSKTGGGFDIMVLCCNAMHQRSFEELLSLDELLRNRYAPGKGRIWVVLNPQEMQDSNGKNSLSFDAIEKAFYLIPMNQRPVDLLFMQTKSLCNFWHKELMHRILIHAKSYRKLTPLESKANVEKHKACCYM
;
A
#
# COMPACT_ATOMS: atom_id res chain seq x y z
N MET A 1 -31.82 21.98 -21.29
CA MET A 1 -31.35 20.72 -20.69
C MET A 1 -30.88 19.82 -21.82
N LYS A 2 -29.57 19.73 -22.06
CA LYS A 2 -29.01 18.83 -23.08
C LYS A 2 -29.01 17.42 -22.49
N GLY A 3 -29.83 16.53 -23.03
CA GLY A 3 -29.82 15.12 -22.67
C GLY A 3 -28.54 14.48 -23.18
N GLU A 4 -27.54 14.37 -22.31
CA GLU A 4 -26.37 13.55 -22.59
C GLU A 4 -26.79 12.09 -22.48
N VAL A 5 -26.82 11.42 -23.63
CA VAL A 5 -26.90 9.98 -23.73
C VAL A 5 -25.60 9.44 -23.15
N SER A 6 -25.57 9.24 -21.83
CA SER A 6 -24.50 8.54 -21.13
C SER A 6 -24.42 7.13 -21.70
N SER A 7 -23.51 6.90 -22.65
CA SER A 7 -23.24 5.57 -23.18
C SER A 7 -22.79 4.68 -22.02
N THR A 8 -23.65 3.76 -21.60
CA THR A 8 -23.31 2.73 -20.61
C THR A 8 -22.23 1.84 -21.19
N TYR A 9 -20.97 2.06 -20.80
CA TYR A 9 -19.89 1.13 -21.09
C TYR A 9 -19.75 0.10 -19.96
N SER A 10 -19.75 -1.17 -20.33
CA SER A 10 -19.59 -2.31 -19.42
C SER A 10 -18.49 -3.23 -19.92
N SER A 11 -17.64 -3.68 -19.02
CA SER A 11 -16.67 -4.75 -19.26
C SER A 11 -17.04 -5.98 -18.44
N GLU A 12 -16.65 -7.16 -18.90
CA GLU A 12 -16.76 -8.39 -18.12
C GLU A 12 -15.66 -8.47 -17.04
N ILE A 13 -14.49 -7.88 -17.32
CA ILE A 13 -13.29 -7.94 -16.48
C ILE A 13 -12.96 -6.55 -15.95
N CYS A 14 -12.40 -6.49 -14.75
CA CYS A 14 -11.94 -5.26 -14.11
C CYS A 14 -10.85 -4.58 -14.94
N ALA A 15 -11.07 -3.32 -15.32
CA ALA A 15 -10.10 -2.52 -16.06
C ALA A 15 -8.84 -2.13 -15.24
N ILE A 16 -8.86 -2.35 -13.92
CA ILE A 16 -7.73 -2.04 -13.03
C ILE A 16 -6.82 -3.24 -12.86
N CYS A 17 -7.34 -4.39 -12.39
CA CYS A 17 -6.52 -5.57 -12.13
C CYS A 17 -6.48 -6.58 -13.27
N TRP A 18 -7.44 -6.54 -14.21
CA TRP A 18 -7.54 -7.48 -15.33
C TRP A 18 -7.75 -8.96 -14.92
N ASP A 19 -7.93 -9.22 -13.62
CA ASP A 19 -8.04 -10.57 -13.05
C ASP A 19 -9.47 -10.93 -12.63
N PHE A 20 -10.25 -9.95 -12.17
CA PHE A 20 -11.54 -10.19 -11.50
C PHE A 20 -12.71 -9.63 -12.30
N PRO A 21 -13.91 -10.21 -12.17
CA PRO A 21 -15.09 -9.72 -12.88
C PRO A 21 -15.44 -8.30 -12.45
N ALA A 22 -15.80 -7.46 -13.41
CA ALA A 22 -16.24 -6.09 -13.16
C ALA A 22 -17.67 -6.08 -12.60
N GLN A 23 -17.83 -6.30 -11.30
CA GLN A 23 -19.14 -6.43 -10.64
C GLN A 23 -19.69 -5.11 -10.06
N VAL A 24 -18.94 -4.02 -10.22
CA VAL A 24 -19.27 -2.72 -9.63
C VAL A 24 -19.79 -1.79 -10.70
N GLU A 25 -21.01 -1.29 -10.51
CA GLU A 25 -21.63 -0.24 -11.31
C GLU A 25 -21.47 1.12 -10.61
N LEU A 26 -21.00 2.12 -11.35
CA LEU A 26 -20.66 3.46 -10.82
C LEU A 26 -21.75 4.47 -11.17
N LYS A 27 -22.43 5.06 -10.18
CA LYS A 27 -23.44 6.11 -10.40
C LYS A 27 -22.83 7.52 -10.32
N PRO A 28 -23.27 8.47 -11.16
CA PRO A 28 -24.46 8.40 -12.03
C PRO A 28 -24.21 7.82 -13.43
N CYS A 29 -22.96 7.68 -13.87
CA CYS A 29 -22.62 7.32 -15.25
C CYS A 29 -22.95 5.87 -15.67
N CYS A 30 -23.31 5.02 -14.71
CA CYS A 30 -23.68 3.60 -14.89
C CYS A 30 -22.58 2.73 -15.54
N HIS A 31 -21.32 3.17 -15.52
CA HIS A 31 -20.20 2.39 -16.01
C HIS A 31 -19.94 1.17 -15.11
N LYS A 32 -19.77 -0.01 -15.72
CA LYS A 32 -19.48 -1.28 -15.03
C LYS A 32 -18.13 -1.82 -15.47
N VAL A 33 -17.06 -1.34 -14.84
CA VAL A 33 -15.68 -1.58 -15.31
C VAL A 33 -14.69 -1.95 -14.21
N ILE A 34 -15.14 -2.04 -12.96
CA ILE A 34 -14.28 -2.26 -11.80
C ILE A 34 -14.80 -3.46 -11.00
N CYS A 35 -13.88 -4.23 -10.40
CA CYS A 35 -14.24 -5.28 -9.44
C CYS A 35 -14.35 -4.73 -8.01
N ARG A 36 -14.94 -5.54 -7.13
CA ARG A 36 -15.13 -5.23 -5.70
C ARG A 36 -13.84 -4.94 -4.93
N LYS A 37 -12.71 -5.47 -5.38
CA LYS A 37 -11.39 -5.24 -4.75
C LYS A 37 -10.84 -3.88 -5.16
N CYS A 38 -10.82 -3.59 -6.45
CA CYS A 38 -10.19 -2.38 -6.96
C CYS A 38 -11.02 -1.10 -6.75
N ILE A 39 -12.31 -1.19 -6.39
CA ILE A 39 -13.12 0.01 -6.13
C ILE A 39 -12.56 0.86 -4.99
N CYS A 40 -11.92 0.23 -3.99
CA CYS A 40 -11.30 0.95 -2.90
C CYS A 40 -10.07 1.76 -3.36
N LEU A 41 -9.52 1.50 -4.55
CA LEU A 41 -8.33 2.19 -5.07
C LEU A 41 -8.67 3.51 -5.79
N LEU A 42 -9.96 3.85 -5.96
CA LEU A 42 -10.38 5.12 -6.56
C LEU A 42 -10.24 6.28 -5.58
N ASP A 43 -9.14 7.02 -5.65
CA ASP A 43 -8.87 8.15 -4.76
C ASP A 43 -9.50 9.49 -5.20
N ASP A 44 -9.74 9.67 -6.49
CA ASP A 44 -10.20 10.93 -7.08
C ASP A 44 -11.72 11.06 -7.18
N LYS A 45 -12.46 10.05 -6.69
CA LYS A 45 -13.92 9.91 -6.78
C LYS A 45 -14.46 10.02 -8.20
N LYS A 46 -13.67 9.75 -9.23
CA LYS A 46 -14.09 9.87 -10.63
C LYS A 46 -14.15 8.52 -11.31
N CYS A 47 -15.09 8.39 -12.23
CA CYS A 47 -15.16 7.23 -13.10
C CYS A 47 -13.89 7.16 -13.96
N PRO A 48 -13.19 6.01 -14.04
CA PRO A 48 -11.98 5.91 -14.87
C PRO A 48 -12.27 6.02 -16.37
N ILE A 49 -13.52 5.81 -16.80
CA ILE A 49 -13.93 5.87 -18.21
C ILE A 49 -14.32 7.29 -18.60
N CYS A 50 -15.33 7.85 -17.96
CA CYS A 50 -15.91 9.15 -18.35
C CYS A 50 -15.50 10.32 -17.45
N ARG A 51 -14.73 10.07 -16.39
CA ARG A 51 -14.28 11.07 -15.39
C ARG A 51 -15.41 11.80 -14.63
N VAL A 52 -16.67 11.39 -14.82
CA VAL A 52 -17.82 11.86 -14.02
C VAL A 52 -17.60 11.49 -12.55
N GLU A 53 -17.96 12.39 -11.64
CA GLU A 53 -17.90 12.16 -10.20
C GLU A 53 -18.83 11.02 -9.79
N ILE A 54 -18.29 10.07 -9.03
CA ILE A 54 -18.98 8.89 -8.56
C ILE A 54 -19.58 9.21 -7.19
N LEU A 55 -20.91 9.13 -7.10
CA LEU A 55 -21.64 9.34 -5.85
C LEU A 55 -21.91 8.02 -5.14
N GLU A 56 -22.33 7.01 -5.91
CA GLU A 56 -22.73 5.70 -5.41
C GLU A 56 -22.06 4.57 -6.19
N VAL A 57 -21.89 3.48 -5.48
CA VAL A 57 -21.28 2.23 -5.92
C VAL A 57 -22.33 1.15 -5.73
N HIS A 58 -22.78 0.57 -6.84
CA HIS A 58 -23.79 -0.48 -6.86
C HIS A 58 -23.08 -1.81 -7.13
N ILE A 59 -23.07 -2.70 -6.13
CA ILE A 59 -22.39 -4.00 -6.20
C ILE A 59 -23.44 -5.07 -6.46
N ARG A 60 -23.39 -5.70 -7.63
CA ARG A 60 -24.29 -6.81 -7.95
C ARG A 60 -23.76 -8.12 -7.35
N LEU A 61 -24.58 -8.78 -6.55
CA LEU A 61 -24.33 -10.14 -6.09
C LEU A 61 -24.73 -11.12 -7.21
N HIS A 62 -23.80 -11.96 -7.65
CA HIS A 62 -24.15 -13.14 -8.44
C HIS A 62 -24.36 -14.31 -7.47
N ASP A 63 -25.38 -15.13 -7.70
CA ASP A 63 -25.74 -16.29 -6.84
C ASP A 63 -24.57 -17.26 -6.61
N SER A 64 -23.61 -17.35 -7.54
CA SER A 64 -22.42 -18.21 -7.39
C SER A 64 -21.33 -17.63 -6.48
N ALA A 65 -21.41 -16.35 -6.09
CA ALA A 65 -20.38 -15.66 -5.31
C ALA A 65 -20.62 -15.68 -3.79
N LEU A 66 -21.69 -16.33 -3.32
CA LEU A 66 -21.96 -16.52 -1.90
C LEU A 66 -21.28 -17.77 -1.32
N SER A 67 -20.47 -18.52 -2.09
CA SER A 67 -19.56 -19.48 -1.48
C SER A 67 -18.45 -18.72 -0.75
N THR A 68 -18.61 -18.63 0.57
CA THR A 68 -17.62 -18.11 1.52
C THR A 68 -16.23 -18.74 1.36
N GLU A 69 -16.16 -19.92 0.73
CA GLU A 69 -14.95 -20.67 0.42
C GLU A 69 -13.90 -19.84 -0.34
N TRP A 70 -14.30 -18.94 -1.25
CA TRP A 70 -13.32 -18.17 -2.04
C TRP A 70 -12.52 -17.14 -1.22
N PHE A 71 -13.12 -16.56 -0.18
CA PHE A 71 -12.44 -15.60 0.69
C PHE A 71 -11.48 -16.31 1.64
N ASP A 72 -11.92 -17.40 2.26
CA ASP A 72 -11.10 -18.14 3.22
C ASP A 72 -9.90 -18.83 2.55
N GLU A 73 -10.06 -19.36 1.34
CA GLU A 73 -8.98 -20.05 0.64
C GLU A 73 -7.85 -19.09 0.23
N LYS A 74 -8.18 -17.85 -0.18
CA LYS A 74 -7.17 -16.85 -0.58
C LYS A 74 -6.53 -16.12 0.61
N LEU A 75 -7.29 -15.85 1.66
CA LEU A 75 -6.71 -15.35 2.91
C LEU A 75 -5.70 -16.38 3.45
N ASN A 76 -6.05 -17.66 3.42
CA ASN A 76 -5.16 -18.75 3.83
C ASN A 76 -3.98 -18.97 2.88
N SER A 77 -4.12 -18.77 1.57
CA SER A 77 -3.02 -18.94 0.61
C SER A 77 -2.01 -17.78 0.63
N MET A 78 -2.48 -16.53 0.80
CA MET A 78 -1.60 -15.36 0.94
C MET A 78 -0.67 -15.47 2.15
N TYR A 79 -1.12 -16.07 3.26
CA TYR A 79 -0.29 -16.22 4.46
C TYR A 79 0.52 -17.52 4.52
N LYS A 80 0.27 -18.50 3.64
CA LYS A 80 1.09 -19.71 3.53
C LYS A 80 2.39 -19.48 2.75
N HIS A 81 2.42 -18.52 1.82
CA HIS A 81 3.57 -18.32 0.93
C HIS A 81 4.76 -17.56 1.55
N ASP A 82 4.58 -16.80 2.63
CA ASP A 82 5.67 -16.03 3.25
C ASP A 82 6.41 -16.74 4.39
N CYS A 83 5.96 -17.94 4.82
CA CYS A 83 6.55 -18.64 5.97
C CYS A 83 7.34 -19.92 5.62
N ASN A 84 7.26 -20.45 4.40
CA ASN A 84 7.80 -21.79 4.08
C ASN A 84 8.87 -21.86 2.97
N SER A 85 9.40 -20.74 2.47
CA SER A 85 10.30 -20.76 1.31
C SER A 85 11.81 -20.83 1.62
N MET A 86 12.25 -21.32 2.80
CA MET A 86 13.70 -21.45 3.06
C MET A 86 14.20 -22.71 3.78
N TYR A 87 13.35 -23.71 4.04
CA TYR A 87 13.82 -25.03 4.47
C TYR A 87 12.92 -26.14 3.91
N ALA A 88 13.26 -26.63 2.72
CA ALA A 88 12.81 -27.92 2.22
C ALA A 88 13.85 -28.45 1.23
N GLU A 89 15.03 -28.83 1.75
CA GLU A 89 15.91 -29.77 1.08
C GLU A 89 15.40 -31.20 1.35
N ASP A 90 15.40 -32.00 0.29
CA ASP A 90 15.45 -33.46 0.27
C ASP A 90 14.39 -34.27 1.01
N LEU A 91 13.26 -34.50 0.35
CA LEU A 91 12.61 -35.81 0.36
C LEU A 91 12.17 -36.18 -1.06
N LYS A 92 12.85 -37.17 -1.63
CA LYS A 92 12.43 -37.90 -2.83
C LYS A 92 11.19 -38.72 -2.48
N GLU A 93 10.11 -38.55 -3.23
CA GLU A 93 9.05 -39.55 -3.32
C GLU A 93 8.95 -40.11 -4.74
N PRO A 94 8.60 -41.41 -4.88
CA PRO A 94 8.75 -42.14 -6.11
C PRO A 94 7.58 -41.94 -7.08
N GLU A 95 7.93 -42.05 -8.36
CA GLU A 95 7.03 -42.27 -9.48
C GLU A 95 6.13 -43.50 -9.24
N ASN A 96 4.82 -43.32 -9.43
CA ASN A 96 3.95 -44.22 -10.20
C ASN A 96 2.49 -43.86 -9.92
N LEU A 97 1.79 -43.25 -10.88
CA LEU A 97 0.35 -43.45 -10.99
C LEU A 97 -0.08 -43.44 -12.46
N GLN A 98 -0.74 -44.54 -12.81
CA GLN A 98 -1.08 -44.99 -14.14
C GLN A 98 -2.21 -44.17 -14.76
N LEU A 99 -2.08 -43.97 -16.08
CA LEU A 99 -3.15 -43.57 -16.97
C LEU A 99 -4.35 -44.53 -16.88
N LEU A 100 -5.55 -43.97 -16.71
CA LEU A 100 -6.79 -44.56 -17.21
C LEU A 100 -7.59 -43.49 -17.93
N SER A 101 -7.83 -43.77 -19.21
CA SER A 101 -8.69 -43.10 -20.17
C SER A 101 -10.18 -43.42 -19.94
N SER A 102 -11.06 -42.77 -20.73
CA SER A 102 -12.50 -43.03 -20.96
C SER A 102 -13.42 -42.37 -19.91
N ASP A 103 -14.55 -41.71 -20.22
CA ASP A 103 -15.40 -41.66 -21.42
C ASP A 103 -16.22 -40.35 -21.47
N ASP A 104 -16.74 -40.09 -22.66
CA ASP A 104 -17.66 -39.01 -23.04
C ASP A 104 -18.88 -38.85 -22.11
N ALA A 105 -19.04 -37.64 -21.56
CA ALA A 105 -20.32 -37.17 -21.04
C ALA A 105 -20.69 -35.83 -21.71
N GLN A 106 -21.46 -35.92 -22.79
CA GLN A 106 -22.14 -34.78 -23.40
C GLN A 106 -23.20 -34.24 -22.43
N ILE A 107 -22.83 -33.24 -21.62
CA ILE A 107 -23.78 -32.48 -20.80
C ILE A 107 -24.51 -31.51 -21.72
N THR A 108 -25.78 -31.82 -21.98
CA THR A 108 -26.70 -30.96 -22.73
C THR A 108 -27.10 -29.78 -21.84
N PHE A 109 -26.48 -28.61 -22.03
CA PHE A 109 -26.87 -27.37 -21.36
C PHE A 109 -28.21 -26.89 -21.92
N GLN A 110 -29.31 -27.27 -21.26
CA GLN A 110 -30.61 -26.64 -21.47
C GLN A 110 -30.51 -25.16 -21.07
N LYS A 111 -30.62 -24.27 -22.07
CA LYS A 111 -30.89 -22.84 -21.89
C LYS A 111 -32.18 -22.69 -21.06
N ARG A 112 -32.04 -22.54 -19.75
CA ARG A 112 -33.11 -22.06 -18.88
C ARG A 112 -33.42 -20.63 -19.27
N SER A 113 -34.68 -20.42 -19.65
CA SER A 113 -35.30 -19.14 -19.95
C SER A 113 -35.02 -18.11 -18.86
N ASP A 114 -34.62 -16.91 -19.31
CA ASP A 114 -34.35 -15.70 -18.55
C ASP A 114 -35.52 -15.29 -17.65
N SER A 115 -35.63 -15.90 -16.47
CA SER A 115 -36.44 -15.31 -15.41
C SER A 115 -35.67 -14.14 -14.82
N LEU A 116 -36.26 -12.95 -14.93
CA LEU A 116 -35.86 -11.67 -14.34
C LEU A 116 -35.73 -11.79 -12.81
N TYR A 117 -34.72 -12.49 -12.32
CA TYR A 117 -34.29 -12.34 -10.94
C TYR A 117 -33.66 -10.96 -10.85
N SER A 118 -34.35 -10.05 -10.16
CA SER A 118 -33.75 -8.77 -9.76
C SER A 118 -32.52 -9.11 -8.93
N THR A 119 -31.34 -9.01 -9.54
CA THR A 119 -30.08 -9.17 -8.82
C THR A 119 -30.02 -8.05 -7.81
N GLU A 120 -30.22 -8.39 -6.54
CA GLU A 120 -30.16 -7.42 -5.45
C GLU A 120 -28.79 -6.76 -5.48
N ALA A 121 -28.79 -5.43 -5.59
CA ALA A 121 -27.57 -4.64 -5.60
C ALA A 121 -27.38 -4.04 -4.21
N CYS A 122 -26.20 -4.25 -3.64
CA CYS A 122 -25.79 -3.51 -2.45
C CYS A 122 -25.32 -2.12 -2.89
N ILE A 123 -25.85 -1.07 -2.27
CA ILE A 123 -25.56 0.32 -2.62
C ILE A 123 -24.71 0.95 -1.52
N PHE A 124 -23.59 1.55 -1.90
CA PHE A 124 -22.69 2.25 -1.00
C PHE A 124 -22.32 3.61 -1.55
N SER A 125 -22.10 4.61 -0.69
CA SER A 125 -21.40 5.82 -1.11
C SER A 125 -19.92 5.54 -1.31
N LEU A 126 -19.33 6.01 -2.41
CA LEU A 126 -17.88 5.91 -2.63
C LEU A 126 -17.10 6.63 -1.52
N ASP A 127 -17.64 7.72 -0.99
CA ASP A 127 -17.04 8.46 0.13
C ASP A 127 -16.88 7.60 1.37
N SER A 128 -17.89 6.79 1.69
CA SER A 128 -17.83 5.88 2.83
C SER A 128 -16.77 4.80 2.64
N ILE A 129 -16.64 4.27 1.42
CA ILE A 129 -15.59 3.29 1.08
C ILE A 129 -14.20 3.91 1.28
N ILE A 130 -13.96 5.09 0.69
CA ILE A 130 -12.67 5.78 0.78
C ILE A 130 -12.35 6.18 2.22
N LYS A 131 -13.33 6.69 2.97
CA LYS A 131 -13.17 7.04 4.40
C LYS A 131 -12.79 5.81 5.23
N SER A 132 -13.47 4.68 5.03
CA SER A 132 -13.16 3.42 5.72
C SER A 132 -11.75 2.94 5.41
N ARG A 133 -11.38 2.90 4.12
CA ARG A 133 -10.02 2.55 3.67
C ARG A 133 -8.95 3.45 4.30
N ARG A 134 -9.13 4.77 4.25
CA ARG A 134 -8.19 5.74 4.83
C ARG A 134 -8.08 5.63 6.34
N ALA A 135 -9.19 5.34 7.03
CA ALA A 135 -9.15 5.09 8.46
C ALA A 135 -8.27 3.88 8.77
N ASN A 136 -8.44 2.77 8.06
CA ASN A 136 -7.62 1.57 8.19
C ASN A 136 -6.13 1.90 7.95
N GLU A 137 -5.80 2.60 6.86
CA GLU A 137 -4.42 3.00 6.54
C GLU A 137 -3.80 3.84 7.66
N GLU A 138 -4.54 4.81 8.19
CA GLU A 138 -4.06 5.70 9.24
C GLU A 138 -3.76 4.94 10.53
N LEU A 139 -4.53 3.89 10.83
CA LEU A 139 -4.32 3.06 12.00
C LEU A 139 -3.03 2.25 11.91
N VAL A 140 -2.75 1.67 10.75
CA VAL A 140 -1.46 1.00 10.49
C VAL A 140 -0.32 2.02 10.54
N LYS A 141 -0.49 3.17 9.88
CA LYS A 141 0.51 4.23 9.88
C LYS A 141 0.88 4.63 11.30
N ARG A 142 -0.07 4.86 12.21
CA ARG A 142 0.19 5.24 13.63
C ARG A 142 1.09 4.27 14.39
N GLN A 143 1.19 3.03 13.93
CA GLN A 143 1.95 1.97 14.57
C GLN A 143 3.24 1.64 13.85
N VAL A 144 3.49 2.17 12.65
CA VAL A 144 4.62 1.79 11.79
C VAL A 144 5.28 3.03 11.22
N TYR A 145 6.61 3.16 11.39
CA TYR A 145 7.34 4.23 10.73
C TYR A 145 7.36 4.04 9.22
N GLN A 146 6.99 5.07 8.47
CA GLN A 146 6.90 5.07 7.02
C GLN A 146 8.12 5.78 6.45
N ILE A 147 9.04 5.03 5.85
CA ILE A 147 10.28 5.56 5.30
C ILE A 147 10.25 5.38 3.78
N VAL A 148 10.64 6.43 3.07
CA VAL A 148 10.89 6.35 1.63
C VAL A 148 12.38 6.48 1.38
N LEU A 149 12.89 5.61 0.52
CA LEU A 149 14.22 5.71 -0.07
C LEU A 149 14.07 5.96 -1.57
N THR A 150 14.75 6.98 -2.06
CA THR A 150 14.78 7.34 -3.48
C THR A 150 16.18 7.78 -3.87
N GLY A 151 16.51 7.73 -5.16
CA GLY A 151 17.79 8.17 -5.67
C GLY A 151 17.76 8.35 -7.18
N SER A 152 18.89 8.80 -7.73
CA SER A 152 19.10 8.93 -9.17
C SER A 152 18.90 7.60 -9.91
N GLU A 153 18.54 7.66 -11.20
CA GLU A 153 18.30 6.49 -12.06
C GLU A 153 19.50 5.52 -12.13
N GLY A 154 20.72 6.03 -12.07
CA GLY A 154 21.95 5.20 -12.09
C GLY A 154 22.28 4.49 -10.76
N LEU A 155 21.42 4.59 -9.75
CA LEU A 155 21.63 4.01 -8.43
C LEU A 155 20.75 2.77 -8.24
N ASP A 156 21.36 1.63 -7.91
CA ASP A 156 20.63 0.41 -7.58
C ASP A 156 20.03 0.47 -6.15
N THR A 157 19.02 1.32 -6.01
CA THR A 157 18.24 1.49 -4.77
C THR A 157 17.46 0.23 -4.40
N GLN A 158 17.13 -0.61 -5.38
CA GLN A 158 16.37 -1.85 -5.16
C GLN A 158 17.22 -2.88 -4.44
N SER A 159 18.47 -3.07 -4.85
CA SER A 159 19.43 -3.94 -4.15
C SER A 159 19.70 -3.44 -2.74
N LEU A 160 19.92 -2.13 -2.57
CA LEU A 160 20.11 -1.50 -1.26
C LEU A 160 18.94 -1.77 -0.30
N VAL A 161 17.70 -1.55 -0.75
CA VAL A 161 16.50 -1.79 0.08
C VAL A 161 16.30 -3.28 0.36
N SER A 162 16.61 -4.15 -0.60
CA SER A 162 16.53 -5.60 -0.42
C SER A 162 17.54 -6.10 0.62
N GLU A 163 18.77 -5.57 0.60
CA GLU A 163 19.79 -5.86 1.60
C GLU A 163 19.37 -5.39 2.99
N LEU A 164 18.86 -4.16 3.11
CA LEU A 164 18.34 -3.64 4.37
C LEU A 164 17.20 -4.50 4.93
N LYS A 165 16.26 -4.96 4.10
CA LYS A 165 15.17 -5.86 4.52
C LYS A 165 15.70 -7.21 5.01
N LYS A 166 16.71 -7.78 4.35
CA LYS A 166 17.37 -9.03 4.78
C LYS A 166 18.09 -8.89 6.13
N LEU A 167 18.71 -7.74 6.38
CA LEU A 167 19.45 -7.46 7.61
C LEU A 167 18.54 -7.13 8.81
N PHE A 168 17.34 -6.61 8.53
CA PHE A 168 16.35 -6.21 9.55
C PHE A 168 15.00 -6.93 9.34
N PRO A 169 14.97 -8.27 9.34
CA PRO A 169 13.74 -9.02 9.11
C PRO A 169 12.74 -8.79 10.26
N ILE A 170 11.45 -8.92 9.94
CA ILE A 170 10.39 -8.86 10.96
C ILE A 170 10.50 -10.13 11.83
N LYS A 171 10.78 -9.97 13.12
CA LYS A 171 10.97 -11.12 14.03
C LYS A 171 9.66 -11.63 14.64
N HIS A 172 8.63 -10.80 14.69
CA HIS A 172 7.37 -11.13 15.34
C HIS A 172 6.24 -11.31 14.33
N ASN A 173 5.42 -12.33 14.56
CA ASN A 173 4.23 -12.60 13.78
C ASN A 173 3.31 -11.38 13.81
N LEU A 174 2.97 -10.83 12.64
CA LEU A 174 2.12 -9.64 12.48
C LEU A 174 0.66 -9.85 12.90
N LYS A 175 0.33 -10.99 13.54
CA LYS A 175 -0.97 -11.30 14.16
C LYS A 175 -1.48 -10.19 15.09
N MET A 176 -0.60 -9.34 15.63
CA MET A 176 -0.95 -8.13 16.39
C MET A 176 -1.83 -7.12 15.62
N LEU A 177 -1.66 -7.00 14.29
CA LEU A 177 -2.51 -6.14 13.44
C LEU A 177 -3.89 -6.78 13.17
N GLN A 178 -4.00 -8.10 13.29
CA GLN A 178 -5.26 -8.83 13.11
C GLN A 178 -6.21 -8.57 14.28
N HIS A 179 -5.72 -8.50 15.52
CA HIS A 179 -6.58 -8.29 16.70
C HIS A 179 -7.03 -6.84 16.90
N SER A 180 -6.20 -5.86 16.52
CA SER A 180 -6.61 -4.45 16.53
C SER A 180 -7.72 -4.19 15.51
N SER A 181 -7.74 -4.95 14.40
CA SER A 181 -8.83 -4.91 13.44
C SER A 181 -10.20 -5.23 14.06
N SER A 182 -10.31 -6.13 15.06
CA SER A 182 -11.57 -6.47 15.78
C SER A 182 -12.25 -5.27 16.45
N SER A 183 -11.50 -4.38 17.09
CA SER A 183 -12.10 -3.19 17.72
C SER A 183 -12.46 -2.10 16.70
N LEU A 184 -11.76 -2.09 15.57
CA LEU A 184 -12.01 -1.19 14.45
C LEU A 184 -13.22 -1.65 13.64
N TYR A 185 -13.39 -2.96 13.50
CA TYR A 185 -14.58 -3.61 12.97
C TYR A 185 -15.83 -3.10 13.69
N ASP A 186 -15.84 -3.07 15.03
CA ASP A 186 -17.00 -2.57 15.79
C ASP A 186 -17.31 -1.09 15.52
N ASN A 187 -16.29 -0.24 15.42
CA ASN A 187 -16.44 1.20 15.18
C ASN A 187 -16.79 1.53 13.72
N LEU A 188 -16.28 0.77 12.76
CA LEU A 188 -16.61 0.90 11.34
C LEU A 188 -18.01 0.35 11.05
N GLN A 189 -18.38 -0.78 11.64
CA GLN A 189 -19.74 -1.33 11.59
C GLN A 189 -20.75 -0.30 12.13
N ALA A 190 -20.44 0.39 13.24
CA ALA A 190 -21.28 1.46 13.76
C ALA A 190 -21.42 2.66 12.80
N ASN A 191 -20.37 3.01 12.06
CA ASN A 191 -20.40 4.10 11.07
C ASN A 191 -21.06 3.70 9.75
N VAL A 192 -20.91 2.45 9.33
CA VAL A 192 -21.59 1.86 8.16
C VAL A 192 -23.08 1.70 8.45
N ASN A 193 -23.46 1.27 9.65
CA ASN A 193 -24.86 1.21 10.09
C ASN A 193 -25.49 2.60 10.19
N LYS A 194 -24.70 3.66 10.44
CA LYS A 194 -25.13 5.07 10.35
C LYS A 194 -25.17 5.58 8.90
N GLY A 195 -24.46 4.93 7.98
CA GLY A 195 -24.38 5.26 6.55
C GLY A 195 -25.32 4.41 5.71
N ASN A 196 -26.63 4.46 6.01
CA ASN A 196 -27.74 4.04 5.16
C ASN A 196 -27.56 2.73 4.35
N ILE A 197 -27.93 1.60 4.96
CA ILE A 197 -28.39 0.43 4.22
C ILE A 197 -29.82 0.73 3.74
N TYR A 198 -29.98 1.36 2.58
CA TYR A 198 -31.23 1.25 1.82
C TYR A 198 -31.15 -0.03 1.00
N ALA A 199 -31.23 -1.18 1.67
CA ALA A 199 -31.63 -2.39 0.99
C ALA A 199 -33.06 -2.14 0.50
N LEU A 200 -33.27 -2.17 -0.82
CA LEU A 200 -34.59 -2.18 -1.42
C LEU A 200 -35.44 -3.20 -0.65
N GLN A 201 -36.62 -2.76 -0.18
CA GLN A 201 -37.60 -3.54 0.55
C GLN A 201 -38.16 -4.68 -0.32
N GLY A 202 -37.35 -5.68 -0.63
CA GLY A 202 -37.78 -7.02 -1.00
C GLY A 202 -37.95 -7.82 0.29
N LYS A 203 -39.07 -8.52 0.44
CA LYS A 203 -39.44 -9.31 1.63
C LYS A 203 -38.58 -10.58 1.80
N GLY A 204 -37.27 -10.49 1.60
CA GLY A 204 -36.29 -11.54 1.85
C GLY A 204 -35.51 -11.22 3.11
N SER A 205 -35.49 -12.15 4.06
CA SER A 205 -34.62 -12.12 5.24
C SER A 205 -33.16 -12.28 4.79
N PHE A 206 -32.55 -11.24 4.22
CA PHE A 206 -31.10 -11.21 4.08
C PHE A 206 -30.49 -10.87 5.43
N THR A 207 -29.83 -11.87 6.01
CA THR A 207 -28.83 -11.73 7.05
C THR A 207 -27.92 -10.55 6.70
N GLU A 208 -27.75 -9.64 7.67
CA GLU A 208 -26.96 -8.40 7.59
C GLU A 208 -25.55 -8.66 7.02
N MET A 209 -25.40 -8.59 5.70
CA MET A 209 -24.15 -8.90 5.03
C MET A 209 -23.18 -7.74 5.28
N LYS A 210 -22.11 -7.98 6.04
CA LYS A 210 -21.19 -6.90 6.43
C LYS A 210 -20.51 -6.30 5.20
N PHE A 211 -20.45 -4.98 5.15
CA PHE A 211 -19.79 -4.17 4.11
C PHE A 211 -18.39 -4.69 3.72
N GLU A 212 -17.62 -5.20 4.68
CA GLU A 212 -16.24 -5.65 4.48
C GLU A 212 -16.15 -6.97 3.70
N TYR A 213 -17.21 -7.78 3.69
CA TYR A 213 -17.28 -8.96 2.81
C TYR A 213 -17.51 -8.56 1.34
N LEU A 214 -18.04 -7.35 1.13
CA LEU A 214 -18.37 -6.85 -0.21
C LEU A 214 -17.29 -5.97 -0.78
N VAL A 215 -16.58 -5.21 0.05
CA VAL A 215 -15.51 -4.29 -0.37
C VAL A 215 -14.29 -4.49 0.51
N ASP A 216 -13.20 -4.91 -0.14
CA ASP A 216 -11.90 -5.06 0.54
C ASP A 216 -11.25 -3.68 0.71
N THR A 217 -11.49 -3.06 1.86
CA THR A 217 -10.83 -1.81 2.25
C THR A 217 -9.48 -2.03 2.94
N ARG A 218 -9.00 -3.28 3.00
CA ARG A 218 -7.78 -3.69 3.71
C ARG A 218 -6.62 -3.94 2.77
N GLN A 219 -6.89 -4.26 1.51
CA GLN A 219 -5.83 -4.47 0.52
C GLN A 219 -4.85 -3.29 0.46
N SER A 220 -5.31 -2.05 0.61
CA SER A 220 -4.41 -0.88 0.61
C SER A 220 -3.51 -0.79 1.85
N LEU A 221 -3.77 -1.57 2.90
CA LEU A 221 -2.90 -1.63 4.08
C LEU A 221 -1.54 -2.20 3.75
N GLU A 222 -1.44 -3.10 2.77
CA GLU A 222 -0.19 -3.74 2.35
C GLU A 222 0.90 -2.70 2.02
N PHE A 223 0.50 -1.53 1.51
CA PHE A 223 1.41 -0.42 1.22
C PHE A 223 2.01 0.26 2.45
N TYR A 224 1.48 0.00 3.65
CA TYR A 224 1.84 0.63 4.92
C TYR A 224 2.26 -0.36 6.01
N LEU A 225 2.04 -1.66 5.79
CA LEU A 225 2.46 -2.72 6.68
C LEU A 225 3.98 -2.68 6.87
N PRO A 226 4.48 -3.03 8.06
CA PRO A 226 5.91 -3.12 8.27
C PRO A 226 6.47 -4.21 7.36
N ASN A 227 7.62 -3.93 6.76
CA ASN A 227 8.39 -4.87 5.95
C ASN A 227 9.80 -5.10 6.52
N MET A 228 10.10 -4.46 7.66
CA MET A 228 11.33 -4.65 8.44
C MET A 228 11.13 -4.24 9.90
N GLN A 229 12.07 -4.65 10.76
CA GLN A 229 12.08 -4.31 12.18
C GLN A 229 13.49 -3.90 12.63
N VAL A 230 13.63 -2.67 13.13
CA VAL A 230 14.90 -2.12 13.63
C VAL A 230 14.80 -1.95 15.14
N GLY A 231 15.48 -2.83 15.89
CA GLY A 231 15.29 -2.95 17.34
C GLY A 231 13.86 -3.40 17.66
N SER A 232 13.13 -2.62 18.46
CA SER A 232 11.70 -2.83 18.76
C SER A 232 10.74 -2.06 17.85
N PHE A 233 11.25 -1.34 16.86
CA PHE A 233 10.43 -0.43 16.05
C PHE A 233 10.04 -1.08 14.71
N PRO A 234 8.73 -1.18 14.42
CA PRO A 234 8.24 -1.63 13.12
C PRO A 234 8.44 -0.52 12.08
N VAL A 235 8.94 -0.92 10.91
CA VAL A 235 9.31 -0.01 9.85
C VAL A 235 8.76 -0.53 8.53
N ASN A 236 8.18 0.37 7.74
CA ASN A 236 7.88 0.15 6.34
C ASN A 236 8.85 0.97 5.50
N LEU A 237 9.83 0.31 4.90
CA LEU A 237 10.79 0.90 3.98
C LEU A 237 10.33 0.69 2.54
N ARG A 238 10.02 1.79 1.85
CA ARG A 238 9.62 1.78 0.45
C ARG A 238 10.71 2.37 -0.43
N GLN A 239 11.06 1.66 -1.49
CA GLN A 239 11.83 2.23 -2.59
C GLN A 239 10.84 2.88 -3.56
N LEU A 240 11.10 4.12 -3.96
CA LEU A 240 10.35 4.82 -4.99
C LEU A 240 11.33 5.47 -5.96
N SER A 241 11.08 5.35 -7.25
CA SER A 241 11.71 6.23 -8.24
C SER A 241 11.34 7.69 -7.96
N ILE A 242 12.13 8.62 -8.50
CA ILE A 242 11.86 10.06 -8.36
C ILE A 242 10.46 10.40 -8.89
N TRP A 243 10.07 9.82 -10.03
CA TRP A 243 8.75 10.04 -10.62
C TRP A 243 7.61 9.53 -9.74
N GLU A 244 7.73 8.31 -9.20
CA GLU A 244 6.72 7.74 -8.31
C GLU A 244 6.58 8.56 -7.03
N LEU A 245 7.70 9.00 -6.44
CA LEU A 245 7.68 9.88 -5.28
C LEU A 245 6.91 11.17 -5.58
N LEU A 246 7.19 11.82 -6.71
CA LEU A 246 6.47 13.04 -7.11
C LEU A 246 4.98 12.78 -7.34
N CYS A 247 4.61 11.63 -7.91
CA CYS A 247 3.20 11.25 -8.08
C CYS A 247 2.50 11.09 -6.73
N VAL A 248 3.12 10.40 -5.77
CA VAL A 248 2.57 10.22 -4.42
C VAL A 248 2.47 11.54 -3.67
N LEU A 249 3.44 12.44 -3.82
CA LEU A 249 3.40 13.76 -3.18
C LEU A 249 2.33 14.67 -3.80
N ARG A 250 2.07 14.56 -5.11
CA ARG A 250 1.04 15.34 -5.80
C ARG A 250 -0.38 14.92 -5.44
N SER A 251 -0.61 13.66 -5.08
CA SER A 251 -1.97 13.16 -4.83
C SER A 251 -2.66 13.79 -3.61
N LYS A 252 -1.94 14.57 -2.77
CA LYS A 252 -2.38 15.15 -1.47
C LYS A 252 -2.90 14.12 -0.46
N THR A 253 -3.12 12.87 -0.86
CA THR A 253 -3.49 11.72 -0.03
C THR A 253 -2.24 11.04 0.57
N GLY A 254 -1.05 11.32 0.02
CA GLY A 254 0.21 10.63 0.30
C GLY A 254 1.12 11.25 1.38
N GLY A 255 0.64 12.14 2.24
CA GLY A 255 1.43 12.82 3.28
C GLY A 255 1.92 11.95 4.46
N GLY A 256 2.00 10.64 4.27
CA GLY A 256 2.16 9.63 5.33
C GLY A 256 3.60 9.22 5.64
N PHE A 257 4.61 9.83 5.02
CA PHE A 257 6.01 9.50 5.30
C PHE A 257 6.55 10.27 6.51
N ASP A 258 7.37 9.59 7.30
CA ASP A 258 8.09 10.15 8.44
C ASP A 258 9.44 10.73 8.01
N ILE A 259 10.19 9.98 7.20
CA ILE A 259 11.52 10.34 6.71
C ILE A 259 11.65 9.97 5.24
N MET A 260 12.31 10.85 4.48
CA MET A 260 12.77 10.59 3.12
C MET A 260 14.30 10.47 3.12
N VAL A 261 14.81 9.40 2.53
CA VAL A 261 16.23 9.17 2.32
C VAL A 261 16.52 9.43 0.85
N LEU A 262 17.30 10.47 0.58
CA LEU A 262 17.69 10.88 -0.77
C LEU A 262 19.10 10.39 -1.02
N CYS A 263 19.25 9.45 -1.94
CA CYS A 263 20.53 8.82 -2.23
C CYS A 263 21.13 9.36 -3.54
N CYS A 264 22.44 9.61 -3.57
CA CYS A 264 23.20 9.83 -4.78
C CYS A 264 24.47 8.97 -4.82
N ASN A 265 24.99 8.70 -6.01
CA ASN A 265 26.30 8.09 -6.21
C ASN A 265 27.35 9.20 -6.29
N ALA A 266 28.34 9.17 -5.41
CA ALA A 266 29.40 10.17 -5.40
C ALA A 266 30.18 10.19 -6.74
N MET A 267 30.33 9.03 -7.39
CA MET A 267 31.10 8.86 -8.62
C MET A 267 30.51 9.56 -9.84
N HIS A 268 29.29 10.10 -9.73
CA HIS A 268 28.58 10.70 -10.84
C HIS A 268 28.03 12.08 -10.46
N GLN A 269 28.67 13.14 -10.95
CA GLN A 269 28.20 14.54 -10.83
C GLN A 269 26.68 14.67 -11.09
N ARG A 270 26.18 14.05 -12.16
CA ARG A 270 24.76 14.05 -12.52
C ARG A 270 23.85 13.51 -11.43
N SER A 271 24.25 12.43 -10.74
CA SER A 271 23.47 11.83 -9.65
C SER A 271 23.26 12.82 -8.50
N PHE A 272 24.29 13.62 -8.20
CA PHE A 272 24.21 14.65 -7.17
C PHE A 272 23.36 15.86 -7.61
N GLU A 273 23.46 16.29 -8.87
CA GLU A 273 22.62 17.35 -9.42
C GLU A 273 21.13 16.97 -9.41
N GLU A 274 20.81 15.70 -9.69
CA GLU A 274 19.46 15.15 -9.57
C GLU A 274 18.97 15.18 -8.11
N LEU A 275 19.83 14.83 -7.15
CA LEU A 275 19.53 14.93 -5.72
C LEU A 275 19.29 16.39 -5.29
N LEU A 276 20.12 17.34 -5.72
CA LEU A 276 19.95 18.77 -5.41
C LEU A 276 18.62 19.30 -5.97
N SER A 277 18.32 18.97 -7.23
CA SER A 277 17.09 19.36 -7.90
C SER A 277 15.86 18.77 -7.21
N LEU A 278 15.93 17.50 -6.80
CA LEU A 278 14.86 16.85 -6.08
C LEU A 278 14.67 17.45 -4.68
N ASP A 279 15.73 17.64 -3.90
CA ASP A 279 15.66 18.28 -2.58
C ASP A 279 15.05 19.69 -2.68
N GLU A 280 15.42 20.45 -3.70
CA GLU A 280 14.86 21.75 -3.98
C GLU A 280 13.35 21.71 -4.26
N LEU A 281 12.90 20.76 -5.07
CA LEU A 281 11.47 20.56 -5.32
C LEU A 281 10.73 20.13 -4.05
N LEU A 282 11.32 19.25 -3.24
CA LEU A 282 10.73 18.77 -1.99
C LEU A 282 10.58 19.89 -0.96
N ARG A 283 11.63 20.70 -0.75
CA ARG A 283 11.62 21.80 0.23
C ARG A 283 10.70 22.95 -0.18
N ASN A 284 10.60 23.24 -1.48
CA ASN A 284 9.84 24.40 -1.96
C ASN A 284 8.35 24.10 -2.24
N ARG A 285 7.99 22.86 -2.60
CA ARG A 285 6.64 22.56 -3.11
C ARG A 285 5.89 21.47 -2.35
N TYR A 286 6.54 20.35 -2.07
CA TYR A 286 5.80 19.13 -1.73
C TYR A 286 5.84 18.76 -0.25
N ALA A 287 6.97 18.97 0.42
CA ALA A 287 7.17 18.49 1.79
C ALA A 287 8.02 19.47 2.62
N PRO A 288 7.66 20.77 2.67
CA PRO A 288 8.34 21.70 3.57
C PRO A 288 8.19 21.20 5.01
N GLY A 289 9.31 20.91 5.67
CA GLY A 289 9.34 20.46 7.07
C GLY A 289 9.30 18.94 7.30
N LYS A 290 9.25 18.10 6.26
CA LYS A 290 9.51 16.66 6.44
C LYS A 290 11.01 16.40 6.57
N GLY A 291 11.37 15.45 7.43
CA GLY A 291 12.75 15.04 7.61
C GLY A 291 13.31 14.40 6.35
N ARG A 292 14.43 14.94 5.87
CA ARG A 292 15.16 14.45 4.71
C ARG A 292 16.58 14.11 5.14
N ILE A 293 17.09 12.95 4.76
CA ILE A 293 18.47 12.55 5.00
C ILE A 293 19.14 12.42 3.64
N TRP A 294 20.31 13.04 3.47
CA TRP A 294 21.13 12.83 2.29
C TRP A 294 22.08 11.68 2.52
N VAL A 295 22.14 10.77 1.55
CA VAL A 295 23.02 9.59 1.58
C VAL A 295 23.87 9.58 0.32
N VAL A 296 25.18 9.63 0.50
CA VAL A 296 26.17 9.65 -0.58
C VAL A 296 26.87 8.29 -0.62
N LEU A 297 26.64 7.51 -1.68
CA LEU A 297 27.22 6.18 -1.84
C LEU A 297 28.57 6.23 -2.57
N ASN A 298 29.47 5.30 -2.19
CA ASN A 298 30.81 5.09 -2.78
C ASN A 298 31.77 6.29 -2.78
N PRO A 299 31.95 6.98 -1.64
CA PRO A 299 32.76 8.19 -1.62
C PRO A 299 34.29 7.92 -1.57
N GLN A 300 34.75 6.68 -1.37
CA GLN A 300 36.18 6.33 -1.34
C GLN A 300 36.80 6.12 -2.72
N GLU A 301 36.03 5.64 -3.70
CA GLU A 301 36.51 5.47 -5.09
C GLU A 301 36.90 6.81 -5.75
N MET A 302 36.59 7.92 -5.08
CA MET A 302 36.91 9.29 -5.47
C MET A 302 38.36 9.67 -5.22
N GLN A 303 39.02 9.05 -4.24
CA GLN A 303 40.42 9.36 -3.92
C GLN A 303 41.38 8.69 -4.92
N ASP A 304 40.98 7.55 -5.47
CA ASP A 304 41.84 6.77 -6.37
C ASP A 304 41.64 7.12 -7.85
N SER A 305 40.50 7.74 -8.19
CA SER A 305 40.20 8.12 -9.57
C SER A 305 40.53 9.60 -9.82
N ASN A 306 41.61 9.88 -10.55
CA ASN A 306 41.87 11.17 -11.22
C ASN A 306 40.80 11.53 -12.29
N GLY A 307 39.62 10.90 -12.24
CA GLY A 307 38.52 11.14 -13.16
C GLY A 307 37.92 12.51 -12.90
N LYS A 308 37.91 13.37 -13.91
CA LYS A 308 37.37 14.75 -13.88
C LYS A 308 35.89 14.89 -13.43
N ASN A 309 35.20 13.79 -13.15
CA ASN A 309 33.76 13.75 -12.90
C ASN A 309 33.38 13.28 -11.48
N SER A 310 34.35 13.04 -10.59
CA SER A 310 34.10 12.72 -9.19
C SER A 310 33.85 13.99 -8.37
N LEU A 311 32.83 13.96 -7.51
CA LEU A 311 32.53 15.03 -6.56
C LEU A 311 33.45 15.01 -5.34
N SER A 312 34.14 16.11 -5.02
CA SER A 312 34.83 16.21 -3.73
C SER A 312 33.83 16.22 -2.55
N PHE A 313 34.19 15.63 -1.42
CA PHE A 313 33.45 15.73 -0.16
C PHE A 313 33.11 17.18 0.19
N ASP A 314 34.08 18.08 0.09
CA ASP A 314 33.93 19.52 0.37
C ASP A 314 32.83 20.16 -0.48
N ALA A 315 32.69 19.76 -1.75
CA ALA A 315 31.65 20.28 -2.64
C ALA A 315 30.25 19.85 -2.18
N ILE A 316 30.11 18.60 -1.73
CA ILE A 316 28.84 18.05 -1.22
C ILE A 316 28.49 18.72 0.11
N GLU A 317 29.43 18.80 1.04
CA GLU A 317 29.21 19.47 2.33
C GLU A 317 28.90 20.95 2.14
N LYS A 318 29.64 21.65 1.28
CA LYS A 318 29.35 23.04 0.95
C LYS A 318 27.93 23.20 0.41
N ALA A 319 27.50 22.35 -0.52
CA ALA A 319 26.14 22.38 -1.03
C ALA A 319 25.09 22.12 0.06
N PHE A 320 25.35 21.18 0.98
CA PHE A 320 24.50 20.92 2.14
C PHE A 320 24.40 22.14 3.07
N TYR A 321 25.52 22.80 3.36
CA TYR A 321 25.55 23.99 4.23
C TYR A 321 24.99 25.25 3.58
N LEU A 322 25.00 25.35 2.24
CA LEU A 322 24.34 26.43 1.50
C LEU A 322 22.81 26.42 1.66
N ILE A 323 22.22 25.28 2.03
CA ILE A 323 20.79 25.20 2.32
C ILE A 323 20.51 25.87 3.68
N PRO A 324 19.53 26.80 3.76
CA PRO A 324 19.15 27.44 5.02
C PRO A 324 18.83 26.42 6.12
N MET A 325 19.25 26.68 7.36
CA MET A 325 19.17 25.72 8.47
C MET A 325 17.75 25.17 8.72
N ASN A 326 16.72 26.00 8.54
CA ASN A 326 15.31 25.61 8.70
C ASN A 326 14.76 24.75 7.54
N GLN A 327 15.48 24.68 6.42
CA GLN A 327 15.12 23.90 5.24
C GLN A 327 16.10 22.76 4.97
N ARG A 328 17.24 22.74 5.66
CA ARG A 328 18.33 21.78 5.45
C ARG A 328 17.85 20.35 5.73
N PRO A 329 18.34 19.35 4.97
CA PRO A 329 18.15 17.96 5.36
C PRO A 329 18.70 17.75 6.78
N VAL A 330 18.05 16.87 7.55
CA VAL A 330 18.34 16.68 8.97
C VAL A 330 19.68 15.98 9.23
N ASP A 331 20.19 15.25 8.24
CA ASP A 331 21.48 14.57 8.31
C ASP A 331 22.10 14.39 6.91
N LEU A 332 23.42 14.20 6.88
CA LEU A 332 24.22 13.90 5.70
C LEU A 332 25.14 12.71 6.02
N LEU A 333 24.99 11.61 5.29
CA LEU A 333 25.73 10.38 5.51
C LEU A 333 26.55 10.01 4.28
N PHE A 334 27.82 9.69 4.50
CA PHE A 334 28.72 9.14 3.50
C PHE A 334 28.87 7.64 3.72
N MET A 335 28.49 6.83 2.74
CA MET A 335 28.37 5.38 2.91
C MET A 335 29.23 4.63 1.90
N GLN A 336 30.06 3.73 2.43
CA GLN A 336 30.95 2.88 1.65
C GLN A 336 30.32 1.51 1.48
N THR A 337 29.87 1.16 0.28
CA THR A 337 29.24 -0.16 0.05
C THR A 337 30.25 -1.30 -0.04
N LYS A 338 31.53 -1.03 -0.28
CA LYS A 338 32.59 -2.06 -0.46
C LYS A 338 33.49 -2.28 0.76
N SER A 339 33.36 -1.51 1.83
CA SER A 339 34.24 -1.67 2.99
C SER A 339 33.90 -2.96 3.75
N LEU A 340 34.91 -3.76 4.11
CA LEU A 340 34.79 -4.98 4.94
C LEU A 340 34.08 -4.75 6.29
N CYS A 341 33.90 -3.50 6.70
CA CYS A 341 33.14 -3.09 7.87
C CYS A 341 31.64 -2.94 7.52
N ASN A 342 30.90 -4.04 7.58
CA ASN A 342 29.44 -4.14 7.37
C ASN A 342 28.60 -3.41 8.44
N PHE A 343 28.87 -2.14 8.76
CA PHE A 343 28.11 -1.41 9.81
C PHE A 343 27.29 -0.24 9.28
N TRP A 344 27.47 0.17 8.02
CA TRP A 344 26.77 1.31 7.45
C TRP A 344 25.24 1.18 7.55
N HIS A 345 24.70 -0.04 7.43
CA HIS A 345 23.26 -0.29 7.48
C HIS A 345 22.69 -0.03 8.88
N LYS A 346 23.47 -0.31 9.93
CA LYS A 346 23.08 -0.02 11.31
C LYS A 346 23.07 1.47 11.55
N GLU A 347 24.10 2.19 11.09
CA GLU A 347 24.17 3.64 11.23
C GLU A 347 23.03 4.33 10.48
N LEU A 348 22.81 3.97 9.20
CA LEU A 348 21.72 4.52 8.41
C LEU A 348 20.37 4.32 9.10
N MET A 349 20.04 3.07 9.49
CA MET A 349 18.76 2.80 10.14
C MET A 349 18.64 3.45 11.52
N HIS A 350 19.74 3.57 12.26
CA HIS A 350 19.77 4.28 13.54
C HIS A 350 19.43 5.76 13.36
N ARG A 351 20.07 6.45 12.40
CA ARG A 351 19.79 7.84 12.07
C ARG A 351 18.36 8.05 11.60
N ILE A 352 17.88 7.19 10.69
CA ILE A 352 16.48 7.27 10.23
C ILE A 352 15.52 7.15 11.42
N LEU A 353 15.74 6.20 12.34
CA LEU A 353 14.87 6.04 13.50
C LEU A 353 14.94 7.22 14.48
N ILE A 354 16.12 7.79 14.73
CA ILE A 354 16.26 8.98 15.57
C ILE A 354 15.39 10.11 15.02
N HIS A 355 15.53 10.39 13.73
CA HIS A 355 14.77 11.47 13.11
C HIS A 355 13.28 11.13 13.02
N ALA A 356 12.91 9.91 12.62
CA ALA A 356 11.50 9.50 12.56
C ALA A 356 10.78 9.67 13.92
N LYS A 357 11.45 9.30 15.02
CA LYS A 357 10.95 9.51 16.39
C LYS A 357 10.77 10.97 16.76
N SER A 358 11.64 11.85 16.26
CA SER A 358 11.53 13.29 16.50
C SER A 358 10.31 13.90 15.81
N TYR A 359 9.91 13.35 14.65
CA TYR A 359 8.73 13.81 13.90
C TYR A 359 7.43 13.17 14.39
N ARG A 360 7.46 11.90 14.79
CA ARG A 360 6.26 11.17 15.18
C ARG A 360 6.55 10.15 16.25
N LYS A 361 5.73 10.14 17.30
CA LYS A 361 5.71 9.05 18.27
C LYS A 361 4.70 8.01 17.80
N LEU A 362 5.14 6.76 17.67
CA LEU A 362 4.22 5.66 17.40
C LEU A 362 3.27 5.50 18.59
N THR A 363 2.00 5.26 18.29
CA THR A 363 1.04 4.85 19.31
C THR A 363 1.34 3.39 19.63
N PRO A 364 1.79 3.04 20.85
CA PRO A 364 1.92 1.64 21.22
C PRO A 364 0.55 0.98 21.05
N LEU A 365 0.52 -0.27 20.57
CA LEU A 365 -0.70 -1.06 20.64
C LEU A 365 -1.08 -1.13 22.11
N GLU A 366 -2.13 -0.42 22.47
CA GLU A 366 -2.65 -0.48 23.82
C GLU A 366 -2.99 -1.94 24.13
N SER A 367 -2.56 -2.43 25.30
CA SER A 367 -3.07 -3.69 25.80
C SER A 367 -4.60 -3.60 25.84
N LYS A 368 -5.30 -4.71 25.54
CA LYS A 368 -6.76 -4.80 25.38
C LYS A 368 -7.60 -3.99 26.39
N ALA A 369 -7.07 -3.76 27.60
CA ALA A 369 -7.69 -2.99 28.67
C ALA A 369 -8.03 -1.51 28.34
N ASN A 370 -7.26 -0.81 27.51
CA ASN A 370 -7.58 0.60 27.19
C ASN A 370 -8.56 0.75 26.02
N VAL A 371 -8.60 -0.21 25.10
CA VAL A 371 -9.56 -0.22 23.98
C VAL A 371 -11.00 -0.31 24.50
N GLU A 372 -11.22 -1.05 25.60
CA GLU A 372 -12.52 -1.10 26.29
C GLU A 372 -12.90 0.22 26.97
N LYS A 373 -11.92 0.97 27.50
CA LYS A 373 -12.14 2.30 28.09
C LYS A 373 -12.51 3.35 27.05
N HIS A 374 -11.91 3.30 25.85
CA HIS A 374 -12.27 4.22 24.77
C HIS A 374 -13.65 3.92 24.16
N LYS A 375 -14.10 2.66 24.17
CA LYS A 375 -15.48 2.32 23.85
C LYS A 375 -16.45 3.00 24.82
N ALA A 376 -16.19 2.97 26.13
CA ALA A 376 -17.09 3.58 27.12
C ALA A 376 -17.24 5.12 27.00
N CYS A 377 -16.27 5.81 26.40
CA CYS A 377 -16.28 7.28 26.29
C CYS A 377 -16.95 7.80 25.00
N CYS A 378 -17.19 6.94 24.00
CA CYS A 378 -17.90 7.31 22.76
C CYS A 378 -19.40 6.97 22.80
N TYR A 379 -19.90 6.44 23.92
CA TYR A 379 -21.31 6.10 24.18
C TYR A 379 -21.96 6.99 25.26
N MET A 380 -21.30 8.07 25.68
CA MET A 380 -21.93 9.23 26.32
C MET A 380 -21.91 10.40 25.36
#